data_AF-A0AAD9KD07-F1
#
_entry.id   AF-A0AAD9KD07-F1
#
_cell.length_a   1.000
_cell.length_b   1.000
_cell.length_c   1.000
_cell.angle_alpha   90.00
_cell.angle_beta   90.00
_cell.angle_gamma   90.00
#
_symmetry.space_group_name_H-M   'P 1'
#
loop_
_entity.id
_entity.type
_entity.pdbx_description
1 polymer ?
#
loop_
_entity_poly.entity_id
_entity_poly.type
_entity_poly.pdbx_seq_one_letter_code
_entity_poly.pdbx_strand_id
1 'polypeptide(L)'
;MVLVEYDTISQMKYITRGCGGSNECPPTLNKDYCRDDNKTCVYCCHSNKCNGLGHLDLDVNECELDRDVCDELATCTNTEGSYTCKCNKGYTGSGTKKGCFDINECKEKTDDCDMNATCTNVVGSYTCTCNDGYTGPGVNDTCKDINECERDLDDCDDDLAVCINTIGSYTCSCRDGFTGPGRKETCFDVNECKLDQYDCDERATCINTIGSYVCRCIKGYTGPGKKNGCWDIDECKEGLSKCDVDLGICTNTMRSYRCTCKSGYQGNGFRGGCHDIDECALSLHKCTENEECLNLPGSYRCRCHKECPGDMNFHLNVVDDRDAQRFISVLYDDDDDDDDD
;
A
#
# COMPACT_ATOMS: atom_id res chain seq x y z
N MET A 1 -29.52 86.18 25.71
CA MET A 1 -28.93 84.97 25.11
C MET A 1 -27.57 84.75 25.72
N VAL A 2 -27.16 83.48 25.86
CA VAL A 2 -25.77 83.10 26.10
C VAL A 2 -25.30 82.43 24.83
N LEU A 3 -24.26 82.95 24.20
CA LEU A 3 -23.59 82.29 23.08
C LEU A 3 -22.28 81.72 23.62
N VAL A 4 -22.06 80.43 23.34
CA VAL A 4 -20.84 79.71 23.70
C VAL A 4 -20.06 79.52 22.42
N GLU A 5 -18.89 80.15 22.34
CA GLU A 5 -17.97 80.01 21.22
C GLU A 5 -16.71 79.28 21.71
N TYR A 6 -16.11 78.47 20.83
CA TYR A 6 -15.01 77.57 21.15
C TYR A 6 -13.81 77.90 20.26
N ASP A 7 -12.67 78.26 20.86
CA ASP A 7 -11.43 78.49 20.11
C ASP A 7 -10.60 77.20 20.07
N THR A 8 -10.44 76.67 18.85
CA THR A 8 -9.68 75.45 18.56
C THR A 8 -8.17 75.63 18.72
N ILE A 9 -7.65 76.86 18.75
CA ILE A 9 -6.21 77.14 18.87
C ILE A 9 -5.76 77.16 20.34
N SER A 10 -6.61 77.64 21.25
CA SER A 10 -6.27 77.81 22.67
C SER A 10 -6.93 76.83 23.64
N GLN A 11 -7.83 75.95 23.17
CA GLN A 11 -8.64 75.03 23.99
C GLN A 11 -9.45 75.74 25.11
N MET A 12 -9.86 76.99 24.89
CA MET A 12 -10.70 77.74 25.84
C MET A 12 -12.13 77.94 25.32
N LYS A 13 -13.10 77.75 26.22
CA LYS A 13 -14.51 78.10 26.00
C LYS A 13 -14.72 79.58 26.35
N TYR A 14 -15.36 80.31 25.46
CA TYR A 14 -15.78 81.69 25.70
C TYR A 14 -17.30 81.75 25.88
N ILE A 15 -17.73 82.27 27.02
CA ILE A 15 -19.14 82.51 27.34
C ILE A 15 -19.41 84.00 27.20
N THR A 16 -20.28 84.38 26.26
CA THR A 16 -20.75 85.76 26.13
C THR A 16 -22.13 85.94 26.75
N ARG A 17 -22.27 86.98 27.59
CA ARG A 17 -23.57 87.53 28.03
C ARG A 17 -23.62 89.01 27.66
N GLY A 18 -24.77 89.45 27.16
CA GLY A 18 -25.05 90.88 27.02
C GLY A 18 -25.28 91.53 28.38
N CYS A 19 -24.57 92.60 28.69
CA CYS A 19 -24.68 93.33 29.96
C CYS A 19 -26.04 94.05 30.07
N GLY A 20 -26.78 93.77 31.15
CA GLY A 20 -28.06 94.42 31.42
C GLY A 20 -27.90 95.82 31.99
N GLY A 21 -28.26 96.84 31.20
CA GLY A 21 -28.73 98.16 31.68
C GLY A 21 -27.71 99.15 32.26
N SER A 22 -26.72 98.71 33.04
CA SER A 22 -25.75 99.59 33.73
C SER A 22 -24.31 99.27 33.36
N ASN A 23 -23.52 100.29 33.00
CA ASN A 23 -22.15 100.16 32.48
C ASN A 23 -21.08 99.96 33.57
N GLU A 24 -21.30 99.08 34.56
CA GLU A 24 -20.29 98.75 35.57
C GLU A 24 -20.23 97.23 35.83
N CYS A 25 -19.02 96.67 35.81
CA CYS A 25 -18.73 95.30 36.24
C CYS A 25 -18.52 95.25 37.77
N PRO A 26 -18.80 94.11 38.45
CA PRO A 26 -18.60 94.00 39.89
C PRO A 26 -17.12 94.18 40.31
N PRO A 27 -16.81 94.84 41.44
CA PRO A 27 -15.43 95.25 41.75
C PRO A 27 -14.46 94.14 42.18
N THR A 28 -14.88 92.87 42.19
CA THR A 28 -14.17 91.77 42.88
C THR A 28 -13.46 90.78 41.96
N LEU A 29 -13.50 90.95 40.64
CA LEU A 29 -12.70 90.15 39.70
C LEU A 29 -11.59 90.99 39.06
N ASN A 30 -10.37 90.48 39.11
CA ASN A 30 -9.16 91.22 38.74
C ASN A 30 -8.74 90.90 37.30
N LYS A 31 -8.96 91.87 36.40
CA LYS A 31 -8.51 91.95 35.00
C LYS A 31 -9.12 90.98 33.98
N ASP A 32 -10.11 91.50 33.25
CA ASP A 32 -10.39 91.12 31.86
C ASP A 32 -10.40 92.38 30.97
N TYR A 33 -9.88 92.26 29.75
CA TYR A 33 -9.90 93.35 28.76
C TYR A 33 -11.31 93.45 28.15
N CYS A 34 -12.00 94.58 28.35
CA CYS A 34 -13.18 94.91 27.56
C CYS A 34 -12.76 95.36 26.15
N ARG A 35 -13.50 94.94 25.13
CA ARG A 35 -13.43 95.50 23.77
C ARG A 35 -14.73 96.28 23.55
N ASP A 36 -14.62 97.60 23.44
CA ASP A 36 -15.71 98.52 23.83
C ASP A 36 -16.96 98.56 22.92
N ASP A 37 -16.93 97.93 21.75
CA ASP A 37 -17.95 98.15 20.72
C ASP A 37 -19.25 97.33 20.84
N ASN A 38 -19.43 96.45 21.84
CA ASN A 38 -20.69 95.66 21.92
C ASN A 38 -21.18 95.12 23.29
N LYS A 39 -20.67 95.62 24.44
CA LYS A 39 -21.15 95.24 25.80
C LYS A 39 -21.25 93.72 26.08
N THR A 40 -20.21 92.98 25.68
CA THR A 40 -20.07 91.55 25.97
C THR A 40 -18.94 91.32 26.97
N CYS A 41 -19.25 90.83 28.17
CA CYS A 41 -18.23 90.25 29.04
C CYS A 41 -17.85 88.86 28.50
N VAL A 42 -16.55 88.57 28.48
CA VAL A 42 -15.96 87.29 28.08
C VAL A 42 -15.27 86.71 29.30
N TYR A 43 -15.63 85.50 29.70
CA TYR A 43 -14.94 84.79 30.78
C TYR A 43 -13.92 83.82 30.20
N CYS A 44 -12.70 83.80 30.74
CA CYS A 44 -11.70 82.77 30.48
C CYS A 44 -11.73 81.70 31.59
N CYS A 45 -11.97 80.44 31.25
CA CYS A 45 -11.64 79.32 32.14
C CYS A 45 -10.47 78.52 31.54
N HIS A 46 -9.45 78.26 32.36
CA HIS A 46 -8.30 77.42 32.01
C HIS A 46 -8.46 76.06 32.69
N SER A 47 -8.25 74.96 31.96
CA SER A 47 -8.19 73.60 32.50
C SER A 47 -9.43 73.13 33.31
N ASN A 48 -10.63 73.32 32.76
CA ASN A 48 -11.90 72.74 33.26
C ASN A 48 -12.25 72.98 34.75
N LYS A 49 -11.74 74.05 35.40
CA LYS A 49 -12.21 74.48 36.73
C LYS A 49 -12.50 75.98 36.79
N CYS A 50 -13.78 76.34 36.73
CA CYS A 50 -14.25 77.69 36.99
C CYS A 50 -14.62 77.81 38.49
N ASN A 51 -13.90 78.62 39.25
CA ASN A 51 -14.07 78.70 40.70
C ASN A 51 -15.32 79.47 41.12
N GLY A 52 -16.42 78.73 41.33
CA GLY A 52 -17.56 79.17 42.13
C GLY A 52 -18.57 80.08 41.43
N LEU A 53 -19.64 79.48 40.92
CA LEU A 53 -21.05 79.86 41.16
C LEU A 53 -22.00 79.01 40.28
N GLY A 54 -22.27 77.78 40.73
CA GLY A 54 -23.50 77.04 40.39
C GLY A 54 -23.88 76.92 38.91
N HIS A 55 -22.94 76.54 38.05
CA HIS A 55 -23.30 75.99 36.73
C HIS A 55 -23.36 74.47 36.82
N LEU A 56 -24.28 73.87 36.07
CA LEU A 56 -24.29 72.42 35.86
C LEU A 56 -23.01 72.08 35.09
N ASP A 57 -22.09 71.33 35.70
CA ASP A 57 -20.92 70.76 35.03
C ASP A 57 -21.43 69.66 34.08
N LEU A 58 -21.99 70.10 32.96
CA LEU A 58 -22.38 69.25 31.86
C LEU A 58 -21.11 68.74 31.21
N ASP A 59 -20.89 67.46 31.43
CA ASP A 59 -19.84 66.66 30.85
C ASP A 59 -19.71 66.90 29.34
N VAL A 60 -18.47 66.98 28.87
CA VAL A 60 -18.16 67.37 27.50
C VAL A 60 -17.91 66.11 26.70
N ASN A 61 -18.86 65.71 25.85
CA ASN A 61 -18.68 64.50 25.05
C ASN A 61 -17.58 64.68 23.98
N GLU A 62 -16.33 64.36 24.33
CA GLU A 62 -15.20 64.53 23.40
C GLU A 62 -15.35 63.64 22.16
N CYS A 63 -15.99 62.46 22.28
CA CYS A 63 -16.25 61.55 21.17
C CYS A 63 -17.18 62.13 20.09
N GLU A 64 -18.00 63.14 20.41
CA GLU A 64 -18.86 63.85 19.46
C GLU A 64 -18.24 65.16 18.94
N LEU A 65 -17.31 65.76 19.69
CA LEU A 65 -16.69 67.04 19.36
C LEU A 65 -15.41 66.91 18.55
N ASP A 66 -14.57 65.91 18.85
CA ASP A 66 -13.36 65.61 18.09
C ASP A 66 -13.35 64.14 17.65
N ARG A 67 -13.73 63.91 16.39
CA ARG A 67 -13.71 62.57 15.77
C ARG A 67 -12.30 61.96 15.68
N ASP A 68 -11.26 62.76 15.86
CA ASP A 68 -9.86 62.44 15.65
C ASP A 68 -9.11 62.21 16.99
N VAL A 69 -9.83 62.17 18.12
CA VAL A 69 -9.26 62.05 19.49
C VAL A 69 -8.76 60.64 19.81
N CYS A 70 -9.41 59.62 19.25
CA CYS A 70 -9.00 58.21 19.33
C CYS A 70 -8.38 57.74 18.00
N ASP A 71 -7.77 56.56 18.03
CA ASP A 71 -7.37 55.83 16.83
C ASP A 71 -8.58 55.45 15.96
N GLU A 72 -8.40 55.32 14.64
CA GLU A 72 -9.45 54.83 13.74
C GLU A 72 -9.83 53.36 14.05
N LEU A 73 -8.92 52.63 14.69
CA LEU A 73 -9.09 51.26 15.18
C LEU A 73 -9.49 51.20 16.67
N ALA A 74 -9.98 52.31 17.24
CA ALA A 74 -10.44 52.37 18.63
C ALA A 74 -11.90 52.86 18.77
N THR A 75 -12.59 52.33 19.78
CA THR A 75 -13.88 52.83 20.24
C THR A 75 -13.67 53.91 21.29
N CYS A 76 -14.20 55.11 21.04
CA CYS A 76 -14.28 56.20 22.03
C CYS A 76 -15.46 55.98 22.96
N THR A 77 -15.24 56.07 24.28
CA THR A 77 -16.28 56.03 25.31
C THR A 77 -16.13 57.26 26.21
N ASN A 78 -17.14 58.12 26.19
CA ASN A 78 -17.22 59.30 27.03
C ASN A 78 -17.45 58.92 28.52
N THR A 79 -16.86 59.67 29.44
CA THR A 79 -16.92 59.44 30.90
C THR A 79 -17.03 60.76 31.65
N GLU A 80 -17.56 60.77 32.87
CA GLU A 80 -17.79 62.03 33.59
C GLU A 80 -16.47 62.80 33.85
N GLY A 81 -16.24 63.87 33.09
CA GLY A 81 -15.06 64.72 33.13
C GLY A 81 -13.87 64.26 32.26
N SER A 82 -14.02 63.26 31.39
CA SER A 82 -12.96 62.74 30.51
C SER A 82 -13.48 61.78 29.43
N TYR A 83 -12.62 61.30 28.54
CA TYR A 83 -12.93 60.21 27.62
C TYR A 83 -11.95 59.04 27.80
N THR A 84 -12.36 57.87 27.32
CA THR A 84 -11.49 56.69 27.20
C THR A 84 -11.50 56.18 25.77
N CYS A 85 -10.32 55.92 25.22
CA CYS A 85 -10.17 55.24 23.94
C CYS A 85 -9.77 53.79 24.18
N LYS A 86 -10.48 52.83 23.60
CA LYS A 86 -10.14 51.40 23.69
C LYS A 86 -9.98 50.82 22.29
N CYS A 87 -8.82 50.24 21.99
CA CYS A 87 -8.61 49.53 20.72
C CYS A 87 -9.68 48.44 20.51
N ASN A 88 -10.13 48.30 19.27
CA ASN A 88 -11.13 47.32 18.86
C ASN A 88 -10.57 45.88 19.02
N LYS A 89 -11.45 44.87 18.98
CA LYS A 89 -11.00 43.45 19.04
C LYS A 89 -10.01 43.18 17.89
N GLY A 90 -8.91 42.49 18.19
CA GLY A 90 -7.80 42.27 17.27
C GLY A 90 -6.67 43.30 17.38
N TYR A 91 -6.83 44.35 18.21
CA TYR A 91 -5.85 45.43 18.35
C TYR A 91 -5.47 45.72 19.80
N THR A 92 -4.23 46.15 20.01
CA THR A 92 -3.63 46.50 21.30
C THR A 92 -2.93 47.86 21.26
N GLY A 93 -2.70 48.47 22.42
CA GLY A 93 -2.03 49.77 22.54
C GLY A 93 -2.82 50.80 23.33
N SER A 94 -2.59 52.08 23.07
CA SER A 94 -3.11 53.20 23.89
C SER A 94 -4.53 53.65 23.52
N GLY A 95 -5.09 53.20 22.39
CA GLY A 95 -6.40 53.64 21.90
C GLY A 95 -6.45 55.07 21.34
N THR A 96 -5.52 55.93 21.75
CA THR A 96 -5.35 57.29 21.24
C THR A 96 -4.82 57.30 19.80
N LYS A 97 -4.94 58.43 19.11
CA LYS A 97 -4.56 58.62 17.70
C LYS A 97 -3.20 57.99 17.30
N LYS A 98 -3.22 57.02 16.36
CA LYS A 98 -2.06 56.21 15.91
C LYS A 98 -1.43 55.37 17.02
N GLY A 99 -2.25 54.92 17.96
CA GLY A 99 -1.88 54.19 19.16
C GLY A 99 -2.44 52.78 19.23
N CYS A 100 -3.22 52.32 18.23
CA CYS A 100 -3.60 50.92 18.10
C CYS A 100 -2.71 50.19 17.09
N PHE A 101 -2.29 48.99 17.46
CA PHE A 101 -1.48 48.09 16.66
C PHE A 101 -2.13 46.71 16.61
N ASP A 102 -1.94 46.03 15.50
CA ASP A 102 -2.37 44.64 15.29
C ASP A 102 -1.84 43.73 16.40
N ILE A 103 -2.71 42.93 17.02
CA ILE A 103 -2.29 41.79 17.84
C ILE A 103 -1.76 40.72 16.88
N ASN A 104 -0.75 39.97 17.31
CA ASN A 104 -0.30 38.81 16.54
C ASN A 104 -0.63 37.52 17.28
N GLU A 105 -1.86 37.02 17.12
CA GLU A 105 -2.36 35.88 17.91
C GLU A 105 -1.47 34.65 17.72
N CYS A 106 -0.99 34.40 16.50
CA CYS A 106 -0.09 33.27 16.18
C CYS A 106 1.26 33.30 16.92
N LYS A 107 1.77 34.50 17.24
CA LYS A 107 3.01 34.72 18.00
C LYS A 107 2.75 34.75 19.50
N GLU A 108 1.62 35.29 19.93
CA GLU A 108 1.21 35.36 21.33
C GLU A 108 0.62 34.03 21.86
N LYS A 109 0.30 33.09 20.96
CA LYS A 109 -0.34 31.80 21.26
C LYS A 109 -1.71 31.98 21.92
N THR A 110 -2.48 32.89 21.33
CA THR A 110 -3.87 33.21 21.67
C THR A 110 -4.85 32.84 20.57
N ASP A 111 -4.37 32.21 19.50
CA ASP A 111 -5.15 31.60 18.42
C ASP A 111 -5.89 30.33 18.88
N ASP A 112 -7.02 30.02 18.24
CA ASP A 112 -7.81 28.80 18.44
C ASP A 112 -7.59 27.74 17.33
N CYS A 113 -6.47 27.84 16.63
CA CYS A 113 -6.10 26.92 15.57
C CYS A 113 -5.92 25.47 16.09
N ASP A 114 -6.33 24.52 15.27
CA ASP A 114 -6.10 23.09 15.47
C ASP A 114 -4.59 22.78 15.54
N MET A 115 -4.21 21.74 16.29
CA MET A 115 -2.81 21.29 16.34
C MET A 115 -2.25 20.87 14.97
N ASN A 116 -3.12 20.48 14.04
CA ASN A 116 -2.82 20.15 12.65
C ASN A 116 -3.17 21.31 11.70
N ALA A 117 -3.18 22.56 12.18
CA ALA A 117 -3.35 23.75 11.36
C ALA A 117 -2.19 24.76 11.54
N THR A 118 -1.94 25.52 10.49
CA THR A 118 -1.01 26.65 10.49
C THR A 118 -1.79 27.95 10.74
N CYS A 119 -1.45 28.64 11.82
CA CYS A 119 -1.92 29.99 12.12
C CYS A 119 -1.22 31.02 11.22
N THR A 120 -1.99 31.84 10.51
CA THR A 120 -1.51 32.99 9.73
C THR A 120 -2.18 34.27 10.22
N ASN A 121 -1.37 35.21 10.71
CA ASN A 121 -1.83 36.51 11.20
C ASN A 121 -2.32 37.41 10.07
N VAL A 122 -3.44 38.10 10.27
CA VAL A 122 -3.99 39.08 9.31
C VAL A 122 -4.40 40.35 10.03
N VAL A 123 -4.44 41.50 9.36
CA VAL A 123 -4.73 42.75 10.07
C VAL A 123 -6.13 42.72 10.70
N GLY A 124 -6.18 42.77 12.04
CA GLY A 124 -7.36 42.70 12.89
C GLY A 124 -7.81 41.30 13.30
N SER A 125 -7.12 40.22 12.90
CA SER A 125 -7.47 38.84 13.27
C SER A 125 -6.40 37.80 12.87
N TYR A 126 -6.77 36.53 12.81
CA TYR A 126 -5.93 35.45 12.30
C TYR A 126 -6.77 34.50 11.44
N THR A 127 -6.08 33.64 10.71
CA THR A 127 -6.67 32.57 9.91
C THR A 127 -5.95 31.27 10.24
N CYS A 128 -6.70 30.19 10.38
CA CYS A 128 -6.16 28.85 10.59
C CYS A 128 -6.43 28.02 9.35
N THR A 129 -5.39 27.40 8.78
CA THR A 129 -5.52 26.50 7.63
C THR A 129 -4.98 25.14 8.01
N CYS A 130 -5.76 24.07 7.84
CA CYS A 130 -5.26 22.72 8.08
C CYS A 130 -4.00 22.46 7.24
N ASN A 131 -3.04 21.76 7.84
CA ASN A 131 -1.78 21.40 7.19
C ASN A 131 -2.03 20.38 6.06
N ASP A 132 -1.06 20.21 5.16
CA ASP A 132 -1.10 19.17 4.13
C ASP A 132 -1.39 17.80 4.74
N GLY A 133 -2.25 17.00 4.08
CA GLY A 133 -2.79 15.74 4.63
C GLY A 133 -4.04 15.89 5.51
N TYR A 134 -4.50 17.12 5.80
CA TYR A 134 -5.68 17.37 6.64
C TYR A 134 -6.73 18.26 5.96
N THR A 135 -8.00 18.02 6.29
CA THR A 135 -9.16 18.79 5.81
C THR A 135 -10.03 19.27 6.96
N GLY A 136 -10.46 20.54 6.92
CA GLY A 136 -11.39 21.09 7.90
C GLY A 136 -11.34 22.62 8.00
N PRO A 137 -12.15 23.20 8.91
CA PRO A 137 -12.15 24.63 9.24
C PRO A 137 -10.85 25.20 9.84
N GLY A 138 -9.89 24.37 10.26
CA GLY A 138 -8.60 24.83 10.80
C GLY A 138 -8.58 25.16 12.30
N VAL A 139 -9.73 25.15 12.99
CA VAL A 139 -9.88 25.62 14.38
C VAL A 139 -10.40 24.51 15.30
N ASN A 140 -10.13 24.57 16.61
CA ASN A 140 -10.78 23.77 17.66
C ASN A 140 -10.95 22.26 17.34
N ASP A 141 -9.85 21.54 17.08
CA ASP A 141 -9.83 20.09 16.82
C ASP A 141 -10.74 19.62 15.64
N THR A 142 -10.86 20.46 14.59
CA THR A 142 -11.69 20.17 13.40
C THR A 142 -10.91 19.70 12.16
N CYS A 143 -9.58 19.76 12.15
CA CYS A 143 -8.76 19.20 11.06
C CYS A 143 -8.76 17.68 11.14
N LYS A 144 -9.33 17.05 10.11
CA LYS A 144 -9.40 15.60 9.98
C LYS A 144 -8.42 15.11 8.94
N ASP A 145 -7.82 13.97 9.22
CA ASP A 145 -7.03 13.20 8.28
C ASP A 145 -7.74 13.05 6.93
N ILE A 146 -7.02 13.30 5.83
CA ILE A 146 -7.47 13.01 4.47
C ILE A 146 -7.02 11.59 4.15
N ASN A 147 -7.94 10.65 4.02
CA ASN A 147 -7.60 9.34 3.48
C ASN A 147 -7.29 9.46 1.98
N GLU A 148 -6.01 9.57 1.60
CA GLU A 148 -5.65 9.74 0.18
C GLU A 148 -5.98 8.50 -0.66
N CYS A 149 -5.87 7.30 -0.08
CA CYS A 149 -6.17 6.02 -0.73
C CYS A 149 -7.67 5.81 -1.03
N GLU A 150 -8.57 6.44 -0.28
CA GLU A 150 -10.04 6.41 -0.54
C GLU A 150 -10.48 7.51 -1.52
N ARG A 151 -9.59 8.44 -1.87
CA ARG A 151 -9.89 9.63 -2.68
C ARG A 151 -9.15 9.67 -4.01
N ASP A 152 -8.42 8.61 -4.35
CA ASP A 152 -7.54 8.52 -5.51
C ASP A 152 -6.57 9.71 -5.59
N LEU A 153 -6.01 10.12 -4.43
CA LEU A 153 -5.05 11.24 -4.31
C LEU A 153 -3.61 10.77 -4.13
N ASP A 154 -3.39 9.45 -4.05
CA ASP A 154 -2.07 8.86 -3.95
C ASP A 154 -1.33 8.72 -5.30
N ASP A 155 -0.03 8.50 -5.24
CA ASP A 155 0.87 8.23 -6.37
C ASP A 155 1.38 6.76 -6.37
N CYS A 156 0.65 5.83 -5.72
CA CYS A 156 1.01 4.41 -5.72
C CYS A 156 0.88 3.78 -7.11
N ASP A 157 1.55 2.65 -7.34
CA ASP A 157 1.32 1.85 -8.54
C ASP A 157 -0.05 1.18 -8.51
N ASP A 158 -0.93 1.52 -9.45
CA ASP A 158 -2.35 1.11 -9.45
C ASP A 158 -2.48 -0.43 -9.52
N ASP A 159 -1.62 -1.08 -10.31
CA ASP A 159 -1.65 -2.52 -10.55
C ASP A 159 -0.73 -3.29 -9.57
N LEU A 160 0.46 -2.78 -9.28
CA LEU A 160 1.52 -3.52 -8.57
C LEU A 160 1.75 -3.11 -7.11
N ALA A 161 1.03 -2.11 -6.59
CA ALA A 161 1.15 -1.67 -5.20
C ALA A 161 -0.20 -1.63 -4.44
N VAL A 162 -0.09 -1.35 -3.15
CA VAL A 162 -1.19 -1.13 -2.22
C VAL A 162 -0.93 0.20 -1.51
N CYS A 163 -1.90 1.12 -1.60
CA CYS A 163 -1.93 2.33 -0.80
C CYS A 163 -2.35 2.02 0.65
N ILE A 164 -1.63 2.58 1.61
CA ILE A 164 -1.87 2.43 3.04
C ILE A 164 -1.92 3.84 3.64
N ASN A 165 -3.12 4.25 4.07
CA ASN A 165 -3.33 5.54 4.71
C ASN A 165 -2.64 5.62 6.08
N THR A 166 -2.09 6.77 6.42
CA THR A 166 -1.46 7.08 7.70
C THR A 166 -1.91 8.46 8.19
N ILE A 167 -1.62 8.85 9.43
CA ILE A 167 -2.13 10.13 9.95
C ILE A 167 -1.33 11.30 9.33
N GLY A 168 -1.99 12.07 8.48
CA GLY A 168 -1.47 13.22 7.73
C GLY A 168 -0.70 12.87 6.46
N SER A 169 -0.75 11.63 5.99
CA SER A 169 -0.10 11.18 4.74
C SER A 169 -0.44 9.73 4.39
N TYR A 170 0.16 9.20 3.32
CA TYR A 170 0.00 7.80 2.91
C TYR A 170 1.35 7.16 2.57
N THR A 171 1.35 5.83 2.54
CA THR A 171 2.51 5.02 2.12
C THR A 171 2.08 4.02 1.05
N CYS A 172 2.98 3.70 0.14
CA CYS A 172 2.77 2.63 -0.84
C CYS A 172 3.65 1.43 -0.51
N SER A 173 3.11 0.22 -0.64
CA SER A 173 3.89 -1.02 -0.62
C SER A 173 3.66 -1.76 -1.92
N CYS A 174 4.71 -2.28 -2.56
CA CYS A 174 4.51 -3.25 -3.64
C CYS A 174 3.74 -4.48 -3.12
N ARG A 175 2.97 -5.12 -4.00
CA ARG A 175 2.25 -6.37 -3.72
C ARG A 175 3.24 -7.54 -3.56
N ASP A 176 2.78 -8.63 -2.97
CA ASP A 176 3.56 -9.86 -2.83
C ASP A 176 4.16 -10.31 -4.17
N GLY A 177 5.43 -10.73 -4.15
CA GLY A 177 6.21 -11.06 -5.35
C GLY A 177 6.91 -9.86 -6.03
N PHE A 178 6.71 -8.64 -5.53
CA PHE A 178 7.35 -7.42 -6.06
C PHE A 178 8.16 -6.67 -4.99
N THR A 179 9.12 -5.87 -5.42
CA THR A 179 9.98 -5.05 -4.56
C THR A 179 10.21 -3.66 -5.15
N GLY A 180 10.28 -2.65 -4.28
CA GLY A 180 10.37 -1.25 -4.68
C GLY A 180 9.64 -0.32 -3.70
N PRO A 181 9.63 1.00 -3.94
CA PRO A 181 8.97 1.99 -3.10
C PRO A 181 7.44 2.11 -3.32
N GLY A 182 6.82 1.22 -4.10
CA GLY A 182 5.36 1.17 -4.26
C GLY A 182 4.73 2.27 -5.13
N ARG A 183 5.53 3.19 -5.69
CA ARG A 183 5.06 4.26 -6.59
C ARG A 183 4.95 3.75 -8.04
N LYS A 184 4.21 4.47 -8.90
CA LYS A 184 4.03 4.12 -10.33
C LYS A 184 5.35 3.80 -11.04
N GLU A 185 5.40 2.66 -11.74
CA GLU A 185 6.57 2.13 -12.46
C GLU A 185 7.81 1.80 -11.59
N THR A 186 7.66 1.72 -10.26
CA THR A 186 8.79 1.45 -9.34
C THR A 186 8.78 0.07 -8.67
N CYS A 187 7.72 -0.73 -8.87
CA CYS A 187 7.66 -2.12 -8.39
C CYS A 187 8.26 -3.07 -9.42
N PHE A 188 9.26 -3.84 -9.00
CA PHE A 188 9.96 -4.81 -9.83
C PHE A 188 9.76 -6.24 -9.32
N ASP A 189 9.67 -7.18 -10.25
CA ASP A 189 9.57 -8.61 -9.99
C ASP A 189 10.71 -9.12 -9.08
N VAL A 190 10.35 -9.79 -7.99
CA VAL A 190 11.32 -10.44 -7.09
C VAL A 190 11.69 -11.79 -7.70
N ASN A 191 12.96 -11.96 -8.05
CA ASN A 191 13.40 -13.22 -8.64
C ASN A 191 13.73 -14.27 -7.57
N GLU A 192 12.75 -15.02 -7.08
CA GLU A 192 12.94 -15.94 -5.95
C GLU A 192 13.95 -17.04 -6.28
N CYS A 193 14.00 -17.49 -7.53
CA CYS A 193 14.95 -18.48 -8.01
C CYS A 193 16.42 -18.03 -7.98
N LYS A 194 16.70 -16.71 -8.07
CA LYS A 194 18.06 -16.15 -7.93
C LYS A 194 18.44 -15.83 -6.48
N LEU A 195 17.43 -15.67 -5.61
CA LEU A 195 17.60 -15.33 -4.19
C LEU A 195 17.58 -16.57 -3.28
N ASP A 196 17.38 -17.76 -3.85
CA ASP A 196 17.11 -19.02 -3.13
C ASP A 196 15.93 -18.91 -2.13
N GLN A 197 14.90 -18.14 -2.49
CA GLN A 197 13.69 -17.89 -1.69
C GLN A 197 12.50 -18.75 -2.17
N TYR A 198 12.75 -20.01 -2.49
CA TYR A 198 11.74 -20.95 -2.99
C TYR A 198 11.66 -22.24 -2.17
N ASP A 199 10.53 -22.94 -2.29
CA ASP A 199 10.17 -24.18 -1.60
C ASP A 199 10.03 -25.38 -2.57
N CYS A 200 10.75 -25.34 -3.69
CA CYS A 200 10.79 -26.42 -4.67
C CYS A 200 11.39 -27.71 -4.09
N ASP A 201 10.99 -28.85 -4.65
CA ASP A 201 11.54 -30.17 -4.37
C ASP A 201 13.02 -30.28 -4.80
N GLU A 202 13.79 -31.17 -4.16
CA GLU A 202 15.15 -31.52 -4.60
C GLU A 202 15.21 -32.07 -6.04
N ARG A 203 14.10 -32.64 -6.52
CA ARG A 203 13.92 -33.16 -7.89
C ARG A 203 13.16 -32.18 -8.77
N ALA A 204 13.05 -30.91 -8.41
CA ALA A 204 12.44 -29.85 -9.21
C ALA A 204 13.45 -28.78 -9.61
N THR A 205 13.08 -27.98 -10.62
CA THR A 205 13.79 -26.77 -11.02
C THR A 205 12.87 -25.57 -10.78
N CYS A 206 13.38 -24.56 -10.08
CA CYS A 206 12.70 -23.27 -9.93
C CYS A 206 12.69 -22.52 -11.27
N ILE A 207 11.53 -22.00 -11.65
CA ILE A 207 11.34 -21.15 -12.84
C ILE A 207 10.64 -19.89 -12.39
N ASN A 208 11.30 -18.76 -12.60
CA ASN A 208 10.74 -17.45 -12.25
C ASN A 208 9.57 -17.09 -13.18
N THR A 209 8.54 -16.49 -12.62
CA THR A 209 7.40 -15.90 -13.33
C THR A 209 7.21 -14.46 -12.84
N ILE A 210 6.30 -13.69 -13.41
CA ILE A 210 6.06 -12.31 -12.93
C ILE A 210 5.20 -12.38 -11.66
N GLY A 211 5.73 -11.85 -10.55
CA GLY A 211 5.10 -11.81 -9.23
C GLY A 211 5.10 -13.16 -8.48
N SER A 212 5.82 -14.17 -8.96
CA SER A 212 5.93 -15.48 -8.29
C SER A 212 6.95 -16.40 -8.98
N TYR A 213 7.07 -17.63 -8.50
CA TYR A 213 7.84 -18.72 -9.13
C TYR A 213 7.02 -20.01 -9.25
N VAL A 214 7.33 -20.81 -10.27
CA VAL A 214 6.80 -22.17 -10.44
C VAL A 214 7.91 -23.20 -10.32
N CYS A 215 7.65 -24.26 -9.55
CA CYS A 215 8.56 -25.38 -9.42
C CYS A 215 8.15 -26.48 -10.40
N ARG A 216 9.06 -26.91 -11.28
CA ARG A 216 8.78 -27.98 -12.25
C ARG A 216 9.66 -29.19 -11.98
N CYS A 217 9.05 -30.36 -11.76
CA CYS A 217 9.79 -31.61 -11.60
C CYS A 217 10.74 -31.87 -12.79
N ILE A 218 11.92 -32.37 -12.49
CA ILE A 218 12.94 -32.78 -13.47
C ILE A 218 12.39 -33.98 -14.26
N LYS A 219 12.75 -34.08 -15.55
CA LYS A 219 12.36 -35.19 -16.41
C LYS A 219 12.64 -36.56 -15.75
N GLY A 220 11.62 -37.41 -15.72
CA GLY A 220 11.59 -38.68 -14.97
C GLY A 220 10.72 -38.61 -13.70
N TYR A 221 10.36 -37.40 -13.25
CA TYR A 221 9.49 -37.16 -12.10
C TYR A 221 8.22 -36.40 -12.47
N THR A 222 7.17 -36.58 -11.68
CA THR A 222 5.88 -35.88 -11.80
C THR A 222 5.36 -35.44 -10.42
N GLY A 223 4.39 -34.53 -10.40
CA GLY A 223 3.82 -33.94 -9.19
C GLY A 223 3.88 -32.40 -9.17
N PRO A 224 3.44 -31.75 -8.06
CA PRO A 224 3.36 -30.29 -7.93
C PRO A 224 4.71 -29.56 -7.87
N GLY A 225 5.85 -30.24 -7.82
CA GLY A 225 7.17 -29.60 -7.87
C GLY A 225 7.62 -28.89 -6.58
N LYS A 226 6.70 -28.63 -5.65
CA LYS A 226 6.97 -28.15 -4.28
C LYS A 226 7.60 -29.26 -3.43
N LYS A 227 8.18 -28.90 -2.27
CA LYS A 227 8.88 -29.78 -1.33
C LYS A 227 8.16 -31.12 -1.05
N ASN A 228 8.87 -32.24 -1.25
CA ASN A 228 8.36 -33.62 -1.19
C ASN A 228 7.22 -33.90 -2.20
N GLY A 229 7.21 -33.18 -3.31
CA GLY A 229 6.15 -33.13 -4.32
C GLY A 229 6.62 -33.49 -5.73
N CYS A 230 7.76 -34.16 -5.86
CA CYS A 230 8.17 -34.85 -7.08
C CYS A 230 8.37 -36.34 -6.81
N TRP A 231 7.50 -37.19 -7.35
CA TRP A 231 7.62 -38.64 -7.32
C TRP A 231 7.97 -39.21 -8.69
N ASP A 232 8.58 -40.38 -8.65
CA ASP A 232 9.06 -41.12 -9.82
C ASP A 232 7.91 -41.50 -10.76
N ILE A 233 8.11 -41.37 -12.07
CA ILE A 233 7.13 -41.82 -13.07
C ILE A 233 7.40 -43.29 -13.36
N ASP A 234 6.47 -44.18 -12.98
CA ASP A 234 6.58 -45.60 -13.32
C ASP A 234 6.21 -45.81 -14.80
N GLU A 235 7.18 -45.67 -15.70
CA GLU A 235 6.91 -45.75 -17.14
C GLU A 235 6.46 -47.16 -17.60
N CYS A 236 6.66 -48.18 -16.77
CA CYS A 236 6.15 -49.53 -17.01
C CYS A 236 4.64 -49.60 -16.75
N LYS A 237 4.14 -48.96 -15.68
CA LYS A 237 2.69 -48.90 -15.38
C LYS A 237 1.94 -47.90 -16.24
N GLU A 238 2.53 -46.74 -16.51
CA GLU A 238 1.92 -45.66 -17.30
C GLU A 238 1.93 -45.93 -18.82
N GLY A 239 2.49 -47.07 -19.27
CA GLY A 239 2.59 -47.40 -20.69
C GLY A 239 3.54 -46.50 -21.50
N LEU A 240 4.41 -45.75 -20.81
CA LEU A 240 5.37 -44.81 -21.40
C LEU A 240 6.69 -45.48 -21.80
N SER A 241 6.93 -46.71 -21.32
CA SER A 241 8.14 -47.46 -21.64
C SER A 241 8.23 -47.80 -23.14
N LYS A 242 9.46 -47.77 -23.68
CA LYS A 242 9.78 -48.18 -25.06
C LYS A 242 10.41 -49.58 -25.11
N CYS A 243 10.14 -50.40 -24.11
CA CYS A 243 10.56 -51.79 -24.11
C CYS A 243 9.93 -52.54 -25.29
N ASP A 244 10.52 -53.66 -25.66
CA ASP A 244 9.89 -54.55 -26.62
C ASP A 244 8.56 -55.07 -26.08
N VAL A 245 7.52 -55.02 -26.93
CA VAL A 245 6.13 -55.26 -26.52
C VAL A 245 5.88 -56.74 -26.24
N ASP A 246 6.52 -57.60 -27.02
CA ASP A 246 6.27 -59.04 -27.01
C ASP A 246 7.41 -59.79 -26.28
N LEU A 247 8.65 -59.32 -26.42
CA LEU A 247 9.87 -59.98 -25.94
C LEU A 247 10.62 -59.19 -24.85
N GLY A 248 10.12 -58.02 -24.47
CA GLY A 248 10.74 -57.15 -23.47
C GLY A 248 10.10 -57.30 -22.08
N ILE A 249 10.94 -57.10 -21.05
CA ILE A 249 10.55 -56.96 -19.66
C ILE A 249 10.93 -55.55 -19.23
N CYS A 250 9.92 -54.75 -18.87
CA CYS A 250 10.11 -53.43 -18.28
C CYS A 250 10.33 -53.54 -16.77
N THR A 251 11.36 -52.87 -16.25
CA THR A 251 11.56 -52.69 -14.81
C THR A 251 11.77 -51.22 -14.52
N ASN A 252 10.91 -50.64 -13.67
CA ASN A 252 10.99 -49.24 -13.29
C ASN A 252 12.23 -48.98 -12.41
N THR A 253 12.86 -47.81 -12.53
CA THR A 253 13.98 -47.36 -11.69
C THR A 253 13.82 -45.88 -11.36
N MET A 254 14.53 -45.37 -10.35
CA MET A 254 14.43 -43.94 -10.02
C MET A 254 14.88 -43.08 -11.22
N ARG A 255 13.99 -42.17 -11.65
CA ARG A 255 14.09 -41.22 -12.78
C ARG A 255 13.91 -41.83 -14.18
N SER A 256 13.73 -43.14 -14.34
CA SER A 256 13.68 -43.82 -15.65
C SER A 256 13.32 -45.30 -15.51
N TYR A 257 12.86 -45.94 -16.57
CA TYR A 257 12.83 -47.41 -16.69
C TYR A 257 14.11 -47.98 -17.29
N ARG A 258 14.31 -49.29 -17.12
CA ARG A 258 15.23 -50.12 -17.91
C ARG A 258 14.47 -51.31 -18.51
N CYS A 259 14.88 -51.73 -19.71
CA CYS A 259 14.34 -52.89 -20.38
C CYS A 259 15.36 -54.03 -20.41
N THR A 260 14.89 -55.27 -20.34
CA THR A 260 15.67 -56.49 -20.60
C THR A 260 14.86 -57.44 -21.48
N CYS A 261 15.49 -58.30 -22.26
CA CYS A 261 14.76 -59.33 -22.98
C CYS A 261 14.27 -60.44 -22.04
N LYS A 262 13.21 -61.15 -22.45
CA LYS A 262 12.75 -62.39 -21.79
C LYS A 262 13.83 -63.48 -21.86
N SER A 263 13.72 -64.50 -21.00
CA SER A 263 14.56 -65.71 -21.07
C SER A 263 14.59 -66.31 -22.47
N GLY A 264 15.75 -66.79 -22.93
CA GLY A 264 15.95 -67.28 -24.30
C GLY A 264 16.16 -66.20 -25.36
N TYR A 265 16.04 -64.92 -25.02
CA TYR A 265 16.27 -63.79 -25.93
C TYR A 265 17.42 -62.90 -25.43
N GLN A 266 18.22 -62.39 -26.36
CA GLN A 266 19.32 -61.46 -26.12
C GLN A 266 19.08 -60.12 -26.81
N GLY A 267 19.86 -59.10 -26.44
CA GLY A 267 19.79 -57.75 -27.03
C GLY A 267 19.57 -56.65 -25.99
N ASN A 268 19.01 -55.52 -26.40
CA ASN A 268 18.94 -54.30 -25.58
C ASN A 268 17.62 -54.11 -24.82
N GLY A 269 16.63 -54.98 -24.99
CA GLY A 269 15.33 -54.92 -24.32
C GLY A 269 14.33 -53.89 -24.88
N PHE A 270 14.76 -52.97 -25.73
CA PHE A 270 13.90 -51.97 -26.37
C PHE A 270 13.22 -52.53 -27.62
N ARG A 271 12.16 -51.86 -28.08
CA ARG A 271 11.33 -52.27 -29.23
C ARG A 271 12.14 -52.65 -30.48
N GLY A 272 12.00 -53.88 -30.94
CA GLY A 272 12.74 -54.45 -32.07
C GLY A 272 14.20 -54.81 -31.76
N GLY A 273 14.59 -54.75 -30.50
CA GLY A 273 15.96 -54.95 -30.02
C GLY A 273 16.18 -56.22 -29.19
N CYS A 274 15.17 -57.10 -29.11
CA CYS A 274 15.30 -58.47 -28.62
C CYS A 274 15.29 -59.44 -29.80
N HIS A 275 16.19 -60.42 -29.75
CA HIS A 275 16.33 -61.47 -30.76
C HIS A 275 16.69 -62.78 -30.08
N ASP A 276 16.32 -63.86 -30.73
CA ASP A 276 16.49 -65.23 -30.26
C ASP A 276 17.97 -65.57 -29.96
N ILE A 277 18.22 -66.37 -28.92
CA ILE A 277 19.54 -66.93 -28.64
C ILE A 277 19.60 -68.29 -29.33
N ASP A 278 20.34 -68.41 -30.42
CA ASP A 278 20.58 -69.73 -31.03
C ASP A 278 21.53 -70.56 -30.15
N GLU A 279 20.97 -71.32 -29.19
CA GLU A 279 21.77 -72.12 -28.26
C GLU A 279 22.48 -73.28 -28.95
N CYS A 280 22.02 -73.67 -30.15
CA CYS A 280 22.67 -74.68 -30.98
C CYS A 280 23.93 -74.12 -31.64
N ALA A 281 23.85 -72.95 -32.28
CA ALA A 281 25.00 -72.29 -32.90
C ALA A 281 26.04 -71.77 -31.90
N LEU A 282 25.61 -71.44 -30.68
CA LEU A 282 26.47 -70.96 -29.60
C LEU A 282 27.00 -72.08 -28.67
N SER A 283 26.64 -73.34 -28.91
CA SER A 283 26.97 -74.49 -28.06
C SER A 283 26.57 -74.29 -26.58
N LEU A 284 25.45 -73.61 -26.34
CA LEU A 284 24.86 -73.39 -25.01
C LEU A 284 23.82 -74.46 -24.64
N HIS A 285 23.47 -75.32 -25.59
CA HIS A 285 22.56 -76.45 -25.40
C HIS A 285 23.13 -77.52 -24.46
N LYS A 286 22.25 -78.27 -23.79
CA LYS A 286 22.59 -79.41 -22.93
C LYS A 286 22.29 -80.79 -23.56
N CYS A 287 22.06 -80.84 -24.86
CA CYS A 287 21.86 -82.09 -25.59
C CYS A 287 23.07 -83.03 -25.46
N THR A 288 22.79 -84.33 -25.34
CA THR A 288 23.77 -85.41 -25.28
C THR A 288 24.32 -85.76 -26.67
N GLU A 289 25.39 -86.56 -26.74
CA GLU A 289 26.06 -86.93 -27.99
C GLU A 289 25.15 -87.69 -29.00
N ASN A 290 24.02 -88.24 -28.56
CA ASN A 290 23.05 -88.95 -29.41
C ASN A 290 21.89 -88.06 -29.91
N GLU A 291 21.87 -86.78 -29.52
CA GLU A 291 20.79 -85.83 -29.78
C GLU A 291 21.22 -84.71 -30.73
N GLU A 292 20.37 -84.38 -31.69
CA GLU A 292 20.47 -83.21 -32.55
C GLU A 292 19.85 -82.00 -31.85
N CYS A 293 20.59 -80.88 -31.78
CA CYS A 293 20.05 -79.63 -31.28
C CYS A 293 19.21 -78.93 -32.36
N LEU A 294 17.99 -78.53 -32.02
CA LEU A 294 17.11 -77.72 -32.88
C LEU A 294 16.75 -76.43 -32.14
N ASN A 295 17.16 -75.29 -32.71
CA ASN A 295 16.84 -73.97 -32.18
C ASN A 295 15.34 -73.64 -32.36
N LEU A 296 14.73 -72.99 -31.37
CA LEU A 296 13.33 -72.53 -31.36
C LEU A 296 13.26 -71.12 -30.78
N PRO A 297 12.21 -70.33 -31.07
CA PRO A 297 12.07 -68.99 -30.49
C PRO A 297 12.02 -69.00 -28.95
N GLY A 298 13.12 -68.61 -28.31
CA GLY A 298 13.31 -68.52 -26.86
C GLY A 298 13.77 -69.80 -26.16
N SER A 299 14.17 -70.86 -26.89
CA SER A 299 14.65 -72.13 -26.31
C SER A 299 15.21 -73.07 -27.38
N TYR A 300 15.94 -74.12 -26.99
CA TYR A 300 16.30 -75.23 -27.88
C TYR A 300 15.58 -76.53 -27.47
N ARG A 301 15.38 -77.43 -28.44
CA ARG A 301 15.00 -78.83 -28.17
C ARG A 301 16.07 -79.79 -28.65
N CYS A 302 16.24 -80.87 -27.91
CA CYS A 302 17.10 -81.99 -28.28
C CYS A 302 16.25 -83.07 -28.96
N ARG A 303 16.65 -83.54 -30.15
CA ARG A 303 15.96 -84.59 -30.92
C ARG A 303 16.87 -85.80 -31.08
N CYS A 304 16.46 -86.96 -30.58
CA CYS A 304 17.21 -88.20 -30.78
C CYS A 304 17.26 -88.61 -32.27
N HIS A 305 18.41 -89.11 -32.70
CA HIS A 305 18.61 -89.52 -34.10
C HIS A 305 17.84 -90.81 -34.48
N LYS A 306 17.60 -91.73 -33.52
CA LYS A 306 16.74 -92.93 -33.63
C LYS A 306 16.17 -93.33 -32.27
N GLU A 307 15.07 -94.10 -32.30
CA GLU A 307 14.31 -94.74 -31.20
C GLU A 307 14.85 -94.56 -29.77
N CYS A 308 14.14 -93.77 -28.95
CA CYS A 308 14.39 -93.61 -27.52
C CYS A 308 13.98 -94.88 -26.75
N PRO A 309 14.85 -95.47 -25.90
CA PRO A 309 14.47 -96.61 -25.05
C PRO A 309 13.64 -96.16 -23.83
N GLY A 310 12.33 -96.02 -24.02
CA GLY A 310 11.32 -95.88 -22.95
C GLY A 310 10.93 -94.45 -22.57
N ASP A 311 9.64 -94.13 -22.68
CA ASP A 311 8.86 -93.03 -22.07
C ASP A 311 9.48 -91.62 -21.87
N MET A 312 10.54 -91.28 -22.61
CA MET A 312 11.11 -89.91 -22.66
C MET A 312 11.38 -89.49 -24.10
N ASN A 313 10.32 -89.34 -24.90
CA ASN A 313 10.43 -88.87 -26.28
C ASN A 313 10.75 -87.36 -26.40
N PHE A 314 10.71 -86.58 -25.31
CA PHE A 314 10.89 -85.13 -25.34
C PHE A 314 11.62 -84.58 -24.09
N HIS A 315 12.88 -84.20 -24.22
CA HIS A 315 13.57 -83.37 -23.21
C HIS A 315 13.44 -81.88 -23.57
N LEU A 316 12.36 -81.27 -23.09
CA LEU A 316 12.10 -79.83 -23.16
C LEU A 316 12.97 -79.08 -22.14
N ASN A 317 14.12 -78.56 -22.58
CA ASN A 317 14.98 -77.69 -21.78
C ASN A 317 14.51 -76.22 -21.85
N VAL A 318 13.27 -75.97 -21.44
CA VAL A 318 12.63 -74.64 -21.51
C VAL A 318 13.15 -73.72 -20.39
N VAL A 319 13.33 -72.43 -20.69
CA VAL A 319 13.96 -71.44 -19.79
C VAL A 319 12.95 -70.48 -19.13
N ASP A 320 11.63 -70.70 -19.30
CA ASP A 320 10.56 -70.07 -18.51
C ASP A 320 9.35 -71.03 -18.35
N ASP A 321 8.87 -71.15 -17.11
CA ASP A 321 7.95 -72.19 -16.62
C ASP A 321 6.46 -71.88 -16.88
N ARG A 322 6.17 -70.89 -17.75
CA ARG A 322 4.79 -70.40 -18.00
C ARG A 322 4.33 -70.45 -19.46
N ASP A 323 5.23 -70.36 -20.44
CA ASP A 323 4.85 -70.50 -21.85
C ASP A 323 4.89 -71.95 -22.36
N ALA A 324 5.56 -72.87 -21.64
CA ALA A 324 5.58 -74.30 -21.96
C ALA A 324 4.19 -74.95 -22.04
N GLN A 325 3.22 -74.47 -21.25
CA GLN A 325 1.85 -75.00 -21.25
C GLN A 325 1.05 -74.65 -22.51
N ARG A 326 1.44 -73.61 -23.29
CA ARG A 326 0.72 -73.23 -24.52
C ARG A 326 1.14 -74.01 -25.77
N PHE A 327 2.34 -74.57 -25.79
CA PHE A 327 2.80 -75.40 -26.92
C PHE A 327 2.39 -76.88 -26.81
N ILE A 328 1.94 -77.33 -25.64
CA ILE A 328 1.47 -78.70 -25.42
C ILE A 328 0.03 -78.91 -25.96
N SER A 329 -0.79 -77.86 -26.05
CA SER A 329 -2.20 -77.93 -26.48
C SER A 329 -2.42 -77.83 -28.01
N VAL A 330 -1.43 -78.20 -28.84
CA VAL A 330 -1.53 -78.14 -30.32
C VAL A 330 -1.10 -79.46 -30.97
N LEU A 331 -1.09 -80.56 -30.22
CA LEU A 331 -0.67 -81.90 -30.68
C LEU A 331 -1.62 -83.03 -30.24
N TYR A 332 -2.82 -82.71 -29.76
CA TYR A 332 -3.90 -83.66 -29.45
C TYR A 332 -5.25 -83.00 -29.73
N ASP A 333 -5.61 -82.90 -31.00
CA ASP A 333 -6.96 -82.61 -31.52
C ASP A 333 -6.95 -82.94 -33.03
N ASP A 334 -6.87 -84.23 -33.36
CA ASP A 334 -7.28 -84.85 -34.64
C ASP A 334 -7.28 -86.39 -34.44
N ASP A 335 -8.23 -87.07 -35.10
CA ASP A 335 -8.41 -88.53 -35.23
C ASP A 335 -8.76 -89.35 -33.95
N ASP A 336 -10.08 -89.56 -33.73
CA ASP A 336 -10.77 -90.88 -33.82
C ASP A 336 -12.12 -90.90 -33.07
N ASP A 337 -13.25 -91.03 -33.79
CA ASP A 337 -14.54 -91.62 -33.33
C ASP A 337 -15.60 -91.67 -34.48
N ASP A 338 -15.50 -92.70 -35.33
CA ASP A 338 -16.48 -93.19 -36.35
C ASP A 338 -15.90 -94.53 -36.85
N ASP A 339 -16.56 -95.69 -36.92
CA ASP A 339 -17.85 -96.21 -36.45
C ASP A 339 -17.70 -97.78 -36.37
N ASP A 340 -18.51 -98.51 -35.59
CA ASP A 340 -19.00 -99.89 -35.90
C ASP A 340 -19.59 -100.70 -34.71
N ASP A 341 -20.68 -101.43 -35.02
CA ASP A 341 -21.48 -102.46 -34.29
C ASP A 341 -22.40 -102.08 -33.08
#